data_AF-A0A1G3A1W3-F1
#
_entry.id   AF-A0A1G3A1W3-F1
#
_cell.length_a   1.000
_cell.length_b   1.000
_cell.length_c   1.000
_cell.angle_alpha   90.00
_cell.angle_beta   90.00
_cell.angle_gamma   90.00
#
_symmetry.space_group_name_H-M   'P 1'
#
loop_
_entity.id
_entity.type
_entity.pdbx_description
1 polymer ?
#
loop_
_entity_poly.entity_id
_entity_poly.type
_entity_poly.pdbx_seq_one_letter_code
_entity_poly.pdbx_strand_id
1 'polypeptide(L)' 'MDMLRVWPIVCEFGVGALLCLVGIWGGLRGGYFDLKVAEDRRFMVTLLAGYLLLLAVVCLFTFLAPNWASGGAV' A
#
# COMPACT_ATOMS: atom_id res chain seq x y z
N MET A 1 -20.65 -9.69 2.91
CA MET A 1 -19.31 -9.06 2.88
C MET A 1 -18.62 -9.40 4.18
N ASP A 2 -17.68 -10.37 4.15
CA ASP A 2 -16.95 -10.82 5.34
C ASP A 2 -16.03 -9.72 5.86
N MET A 3 -16.56 -8.87 6.73
CA MET A 3 -15.79 -7.81 7.41
C MET A 3 -14.57 -8.37 8.16
N LEU A 4 -14.62 -9.65 8.55
CA LEU A 4 -13.50 -10.40 9.13
C LEU A 4 -12.28 -10.54 8.21
N ARG A 5 -12.45 -10.51 6.88
CA ARG A 5 -11.33 -10.56 5.92
C ARG A 5 -10.76 -9.19 5.60
N VAL A 6 -11.58 -8.14 5.73
CA VAL A 6 -11.19 -6.75 5.42
C VAL A 6 -10.39 -6.13 6.55
N TRP A 7 -10.79 -6.39 7.79
CA TRP A 7 -10.20 -5.77 8.97
C TRP A 7 -8.68 -5.99 9.12
N PRO A 8 -8.12 -7.19 8.88
CA PRO A 8 -6.67 -7.41 8.92
C PRO A 8 -5.91 -6.54 7.91
N ILE A 9 -6.43 -6.43 6.68
CA ILE A 9 -5.83 -5.61 5.62
C ILE A 9 -5.84 -4.14 6.03
N VAL A 10 -6.97 -3.65 6.55
CA VAL A 10 -7.12 -2.26 6.99
C VAL A 10 -6.16 -1.96 8.15
N CYS A 11 -6.00 -2.88 9.11
CA CYS A 11 -5.05 -2.69 10.20
C CYS A 11 -3.59 -2.69 9.70
N GLU A 12 -3.20 -3.67 8.89
CA GLU A 12 -1.81 -3.82 8.43
C GLU A 12 -1.40 -2.71 7.46
N PHE A 13 -2.17 -2.52 6.39
CA PHE A 13 -1.87 -1.48 5.41
C PHE A 13 -2.20 -0.09 5.96
N GLY A 14 -3.28 0.09 6.74
CA GLY A 14 -3.63 1.39 7.31
C GLY A 14 -2.58 1.90 8.30
N VAL A 15 -2.10 1.04 9.22
CA VAL A 15 -0.99 1.42 10.12
C VAL A 15 0.29 1.62 9.31
N GLY A 16 0.55 0.78 8.30
CA GLY A 16 1.68 0.96 7.37
C GLY A 16 1.64 2.30 6.63
N ALA A 17 0.48 2.77 6.18
CA ALA A 17 0.31 4.07 5.52
C ALA A 17 0.62 5.23 6.48
N LEU A 18 0.14 5.14 7.72
CA LEU A 18 0.42 6.16 8.74
C LEU A 18 1.93 6.24 9.02
N LEU A 19 2.60 5.11 9.19
CA LEU A 19 4.04 5.07 9.39
C LEU A 19 4.81 5.60 8.18
N CYS A 20 4.39 5.25 6.96
CA CYS A 20 4.96 5.79 5.72
C CYS A 20 4.80 7.32 5.64
N LEU A 21 3.62 7.85 5.97
CA LEU A 21 3.37 9.28 6.01
C LEU A 21 4.24 10.00 7.04
N VAL A 22 4.42 9.42 8.23
CA VAL A 22 5.32 9.98 9.25
C VAL A 22 6.78 9.95 8.77
N GLY A 23 7.21 8.89 8.10
CA GLY A 23 8.55 8.80 7.50
C GLY A 23 8.79 9.84 6.40
N ILE A 24 7.84 10.01 5.49
CA ILE A 24 7.88 11.03 4.43
C ILE A 24 7.90 12.43 5.05
N TRP A 25 7.03 12.68 6.04
CA TRP A 25 7.00 13.94 6.77
C TRP A 25 8.35 14.25 7.44
N GLY A 26 8.94 13.25 8.10
CA GLY A 26 10.27 13.38 8.72
C GLY A 26 11.36 13.70 7.70
N GLY A 27 11.36 13.00 6.55
CA GLY A 27 12.31 13.24 5.46
C GLY A 27 12.19 14.64 4.85
N LEU A 28 10.96 15.12 4.64
CA LEU A 28 10.69 16.47 4.15
C LEU A 28 11.11 17.55 5.16
N ARG A 29 10.78 17.37 6.44
CA ARG A 29 11.09 18.36 7.49
C ARG A 29 12.58 18.41 7.84
N GLY A 30 13.28 17.29 7.70
CA GLY A 30 14.73 17.18 7.89
C GLY A 30 15.56 17.69 6.71
N GLY A 31 14.94 18.08 5.59
CA GLY A 31 15.63 18.49 4.36
C GLY A 31 16.33 17.35 3.63
N TYR A 32 16.07 16.09 4.01
CA TYR A 32 16.64 14.90 3.36
C TYR A 32 15.88 14.53 2.08
N PHE A 33 14.62 14.94 1.99
CA PHE A 33 13.77 14.77 0.81
C PHE A 33 13.46 16.14 0.21
N ASP A 34 14.06 16.47 -0.93
CA ASP A 34 13.74 17.68 -1.69
C ASP A 34 12.89 17.34 -2.91
N LEU A 35 11.60 17.63 -2.82
CA LEU A 35 10.64 17.42 -3.91
C LEU A 35 10.97 18.22 -5.19
N LYS A 36 11.87 19.21 -5.11
CA LYS A 36 12.37 19.96 -6.26
C LYS A 36 13.42 19.17 -7.04
N VAL A 37 14.12 18.25 -6.40
CA VAL A 37 15.09 17.34 -7.03
C VAL A 37 14.33 16.21 -7.71
N ALA A 38 14.60 16.01 -9.00
CA ALA A 38 13.89 15.01 -9.80
C ALA A 38 14.16 13.56 -9.32
N GLU A 39 15.32 13.31 -8.73
CA GLU A 39 15.70 12.01 -8.16
C GLU A 39 14.88 11.65 -6.92
N ASP A 40 14.82 12.53 -5.93
CA ASP A 40 13.99 12.38 -4.73
C ASP A 40 12.52 12.20 -5.10
N ARG A 41 12.01 13.02 -6.05
CA ARG A 41 10.63 12.85 -6.53
C ARG A 41 10.38 11.46 -7.12
N ARG A 42 11.32 10.91 -7.89
CA ARG A 42 11.22 9.54 -8.42
C ARG A 42 11.23 8.51 -7.30
N PHE A 43 12.09 8.67 -6.30
CA PHE A 43 12.10 7.77 -5.15
C PHE A 43 10.75 7.79 -4.42
N MET A 44 10.19 8.97 -4.18
CA MET A 44 8.89 9.08 -3.50
C MET A 44 7.77 8.42 -4.31
N VAL A 45 7.77 8.63 -5.63
CA VAL A 45 6.82 7.97 -6.55
C VAL A 45 6.98 6.45 -6.52
N THR A 46 8.22 5.94 -6.53
CA THR A 46 8.49 4.49 -6.43
C THR A 46 7.99 3.92 -5.11
N LEU A 47 8.18 4.62 -4.00
CA LEU A 47 7.74 4.18 -2.68
C LEU A 47 6.22 4.12 -2.59
N LEU A 48 5.52 5.16 -3.06
CA LEU A 48 4.06 5.18 -3.18
C LEU A 48 3.55 4.09 -4.12
N ALA A 49 4.17 3.91 -5.29
CA ALA A 49 3.79 2.90 -6.26
C ALA A 49 3.97 1.49 -5.70
N GLY A 50 5.08 1.21 -5.01
CA GLY A 50 5.33 -0.08 -4.36
C GLY A 50 4.31 -0.40 -3.27
N TYR A 51 3.98 0.59 -2.43
CA TYR A 51 2.94 0.43 -1.40
C TYR A 51 1.56 0.13 -2.01
N LEU A 52 1.15 0.88 -3.02
CA LEU A 52 -0.13 0.67 -3.71
C LEU A 52 -0.17 -0.68 -4.45
N LEU A 53 0.95 -1.10 -5.06
CA LEU A 53 1.05 -2.39 -5.72
C LEU A 53 0.89 -3.53 -4.72
N LEU A 54 1.59 -3.49 -3.58
CA LEU A 54 1.44 -4.50 -2.52
C LEU A 54 0.01 -4.56 -1.99
N LEU A 55 -0.60 -3.40 -1.76
CA LEU A 55 -2.01 -3.32 -1.33
C LEU A 55 -2.94 -3.96 -2.37
N ALA A 56 -2.74 -3.65 -3.65
CA ALA A 56 -3.53 -4.23 -4.74
C ALA A 56 -3.38 -5.76 -4.82
N VAL A 57 -2.15 -6.27 -4.67
CA VAL A 57 -1.87 -7.71 -4.64
C VAL A 57 -2.59 -8.38 -3.47
N VAL A 58 -2.50 -7.83 -2.26
CA VAL A 58 -3.15 -8.41 -1.08
C VAL A 58 -4.68 -8.36 -1.21
N CYS A 59 -5.23 -7.28 -1.77
CA CYS A 59 -6.65 -7.19 -2.08
C CYS A 59 -7.08 -8.26 -3.11
N LEU A 60 -6.30 -8.45 -4.18
CA LEU A 60 -6.56 -9.49 -5.18
C LEU A 60 -6.54 -10.88 -4.54
N PHE A 61 -5.56 -11.20 -3.72
CA PHE A 61 -5.53 -12.51 -3.03
C PHE A 61 -6.67 -12.68 -2.03
N THR A 62 -7.10 -11.61 -1.37
CA THR A 62 -8.15 -11.73 -0.34
C THR A 62 -9.55 -11.83 -0.93
N PHE A 63 -9.83 -11.13 -2.03
CA PHE A 63 -11.17 -11.07 -2.63
C PHE A 63 -11.31 -11.90 -3.90
N LEU A 64 -10.26 -12.04 -4.72
CA LEU A 64 -10.32 -12.77 -6.00
C LEU A 64 -9.87 -14.24 -5.87
N ALA A 65 -8.80 -14.53 -5.12
CA ALA A 65 -8.32 -15.90 -4.95
C ALA A 65 -9.36 -16.88 -4.36
N PRO A 66 -10.24 -16.53 -3.39
CA PRO A 66 -11.27 -17.47 -2.95
C PRO A 66 -12.26 -17.84 -4.06
N ASN A 67 -12.50 -16.94 -5.04
CA ASN A 67 -13.35 -17.21 -6.21
C ASN A 67 -12.62 -18.02 -7.30
N TRP A 68 -11.29 -18.03 -7.29
CA TRP A 68 -10.47 -18.87 -8.16
C TRP A 68 -10.40 -20.32 -7.66
N ALA A 69 -10.24 -20.50 -6.35
CA ALA A 69 -10.23 -21.82 -5.73
C ALA A 69 -11.60 -22.52 -5.78
N SER A 70 -12.69 -21.75 -5.87
CA SER A 70 -14.04 -22.31 -5.99
C SER A 70 -14.39 -22.82 -7.39
N GLY A 71 -13.52 -22.65 -8.40
CA GLY A 71 -13.73 -23.16 -9.76
C GLY A 71 -15.12 -22.81 -10.28
N GLY A 72 -15.34 -21.54 -10.65
CA GLY A 72 -16.63 -21.08 -11.16
C GLY A 72 -17.08 -21.86 -12.40
N ALA A 73 -17.78 -22.97 -12.19
CA ALA A 73 -18.95 -23.32 -12.96
C ALA A 73 -19.94 -22.17 -12.79
N VAL A 74 -20.14 -21.45 -13.90
CA VAL A 74 -21.31 -20.59 -14.10
C VAL A 74 -22.60 -21.38 -13.99
#